data_AF-A0A3D4RKU3-F1
#
_entry.id   AF-A0A3D4RKU3-F1
#
_cell.length_a   1.000
_cell.length_b   1.000
_cell.length_c   1.000
_cell.angle_alpha   90.00
_cell.angle_beta   90.00
_cell.angle_gamma   90.00
#
_symmetry.space_group_name_H-M   'P 1'
#
loop_
_entity.id
_entity.type
_entity.pdbx_description
1 polymer ?
#
loop_
_entity_poly.entity_id
_entity_poly.type
_entity_poly.pdbx_seq_one_letter_code
_entity_poly.pdbx_strand_id
1 'polypeptide(L)'
;MSYMALTEPWSIRQLGSVKRQLLPVFRQYLHNPVFCPKYFCSVLKYLLMNCSRIINRFVLCLAVWCGHFLCTMAQDYCAASAFGYGAGATGGGNASPVLVTSVSELEDALSSSGSKVVIVTQNLVFTSCLKVKAVNKTLLALPGVVLSSSQQNQKNSGILYFQKGSENLIIRNLTFVGPGAYDCDGLDNLCFDGVKRAWVDHCDFQDACDGNFDNKGNTDNITVSWCRFRYLKQPKAGGPGGADDHRFTNLIGASSSDRPADGTYNMTWAYCWWDEGCVERMTRCRNASLHFLNCYWNSSVAHYYVGPENADCLFDGCTFEGAPAKRKIFYENYGGTNGAKFVSCSSYKGVPSNVTNRTVATPGYVYETLAASVAKTAVTNVSCGAGATLSVTETGDVSSACTGETPDPVDPDPIDPVGESVFWNISDDDFASLGTISEETVVRDLHLMATAEKTMVVAENNERCDGIVFTHCLKLSGSGAVTHRNASFSVNGNCRIDVYLKSSNPSEERTLNVTDGESGQVITTIPAATQISKVSCSYKGDAATLLLYSAKSGINIFGIRLTYDSKETAEPVVLQERTGQRYNILGLPVGEDYRGWVIIDGEKHWQP
;
A
#
# COMPACT_ATOMS: atom_id res chain seq x y z
N MET A 1 -38.31 1.49 14.31
CA MET A 1 -38.93 1.26 12.99
C MET A 1 -37.90 0.54 12.15
N SER A 2 -38.22 -0.70 11.77
CA SER A 2 -37.28 -1.67 11.19
C SER A 2 -36.88 -1.29 9.77
N TYR A 3 -35.58 -1.32 9.51
CA TYR A 3 -35.03 -1.37 8.16
C TYR A 3 -35.36 -2.73 7.55
N MET A 4 -36.04 -2.74 6.40
CA MET A 4 -36.25 -3.94 5.60
C MET A 4 -35.67 -3.68 4.22
N ALA A 5 -34.66 -4.48 3.87
CA ALA A 5 -33.94 -4.47 2.62
C ALA A 5 -34.88 -4.76 1.44
N LEU A 6 -34.72 -4.01 0.35
CA LEU A 6 -35.36 -4.29 -0.94
C LEU A 6 -34.33 -4.93 -1.87
N THR A 7 -34.36 -6.26 -1.93
CA THR A 7 -33.75 -7.05 -3.00
C THR A 7 -34.86 -7.49 -3.95
N GLU A 8 -34.69 -7.17 -5.24
CA GLU A 8 -35.30 -7.74 -6.47
C GLU A 8 -36.06 -6.77 -7.41
N PRO A 9 -35.85 -6.87 -8.75
CA PRO A 9 -36.55 -6.05 -9.74
C PRO A 9 -37.97 -6.56 -10.06
N TRP A 10 -38.89 -5.61 -10.27
CA TRP A 10 -40.31 -5.85 -10.48
C TRP A 10 -40.60 -6.52 -11.84
N SER A 11 -41.49 -7.51 -11.86
CA SER A 11 -41.92 -8.19 -13.10
C SER A 11 -42.99 -7.40 -13.87
N ILE A 12 -43.04 -7.60 -15.20
CA ILE A 12 -43.97 -6.99 -16.18
C ILE A 12 -45.46 -7.06 -15.77
N ARG A 13 -45.84 -7.95 -14.84
CA ARG A 13 -47.21 -8.07 -14.33
C ARG A 13 -47.63 -6.93 -13.39
N GLN A 14 -46.70 -6.25 -12.71
CA GLN A 14 -47.03 -5.14 -11.80
C GLN A 14 -47.30 -3.81 -12.54
N LEU A 15 -46.74 -3.60 -13.73
CA LEU A 15 -47.04 -2.46 -14.61
C LEU A 15 -48.48 -2.51 -15.17
N GLY A 16 -49.06 -3.71 -15.31
CA GLY A 16 -50.45 -3.90 -15.73
C GLY A 16 -51.51 -3.51 -14.68
N SER A 17 -51.10 -3.35 -13.42
CA SER A 17 -51.99 -2.94 -12.31
C SER A 17 -52.19 -1.42 -12.29
N VAL A 18 -51.12 -0.65 -12.51
CA VAL A 18 -51.15 0.83 -12.56
C VAL A 18 -52.03 1.34 -13.71
N LYS A 19 -52.01 0.66 -14.87
CA LYS A 19 -52.85 0.99 -16.04
C LYS A 19 -54.35 0.79 -15.78
N ARG A 20 -54.73 -0.10 -14.85
CA ARG A 20 -56.13 -0.34 -14.44
C ARG A 20 -56.62 0.63 -13.38
N GLN A 21 -55.72 1.31 -12.65
CA GLN A 21 -56.08 2.30 -11.64
C GLN A 21 -56.17 3.74 -12.17
N LEU A 22 -55.53 4.06 -13.31
CA LEU A 22 -55.54 5.42 -13.90
C LEU A 22 -56.67 5.67 -14.91
N LEU A 23 -57.24 4.62 -15.52
CA LEU A 23 -58.33 4.75 -16.50
C LEU A 23 -59.65 5.34 -15.93
N PRO A 24 -60.04 5.08 -14.66
CA PRO A 24 -61.24 5.70 -14.07
C PRO A 24 -61.08 7.20 -13.80
N VAL A 25 -59.87 7.68 -13.50
CA VAL A 25 -59.57 9.10 -13.23
C VAL A 25 -59.68 9.95 -14.51
N PHE A 26 -59.39 9.37 -15.67
CA PHE A 26 -59.51 10.03 -16.96
C PHE A 26 -60.95 10.14 -17.51
N ARG A 27 -61.89 9.31 -17.02
CA ARG A 27 -63.31 9.42 -17.40
C ARG A 27 -64.03 10.61 -16.76
N GLN A 28 -63.45 11.23 -15.74
CA GLN A 28 -64.06 12.36 -15.03
C GLN A 28 -63.80 13.72 -15.71
N TYR A 29 -62.92 13.78 -16.72
CA TYR A 29 -62.55 15.02 -17.44
C TYR A 29 -63.25 15.21 -18.79
N LEU A 30 -64.11 14.27 -19.23
CA LEU A 30 -64.76 14.31 -20.56
C LEU A 30 -66.19 14.89 -20.57
N HIS A 31 -66.65 15.50 -19.47
CA HIS A 31 -67.97 16.16 -19.40
C HIS A 31 -67.86 17.66 -19.09
N ASN A 32 -67.08 18.39 -19.89
CA ASN A 32 -67.05 19.86 -19.84
C ASN A 32 -67.18 20.43 -21.27
N PRO A 33 -68.24 21.19 -21.61
CA PRO A 33 -68.59 21.50 -23.01
C PRO A 33 -67.79 22.65 -23.64
N VAL A 34 -66.60 22.97 -23.14
CA VAL A 34 -65.79 24.11 -23.63
C VAL A 34 -64.40 23.65 -24.08
N PHE A 35 -64.28 22.66 -24.97
CA PHE A 35 -62.98 22.39 -25.63
C PHE A 35 -63.16 21.83 -27.05
N CYS A 36 -62.63 22.54 -28.04
CA CYS A 36 -62.72 22.23 -29.47
C CYS A 36 -61.80 21.04 -29.85
N PRO A 37 -62.29 19.97 -30.53
CA PRO A 37 -61.52 18.72 -30.70
C PRO A 37 -60.37 18.76 -31.72
N LYS A 38 -60.20 19.86 -32.49
CA LYS A 38 -59.29 19.87 -33.65
C LYS A 38 -57.82 20.19 -33.33
N TYR A 39 -57.52 20.73 -32.15
CA TYR A 39 -56.13 21.04 -31.75
C TYR A 39 -55.48 19.97 -30.86
N PHE A 40 -56.27 19.07 -30.26
CA PHE A 40 -55.77 18.06 -29.32
C PHE A 40 -55.05 16.89 -30.00
N CYS A 41 -55.49 16.48 -31.20
CA CYS A 41 -54.86 15.38 -31.93
C CYS A 41 -53.46 15.72 -32.49
N SER A 42 -53.21 16.98 -32.83
CA SER A 42 -51.91 17.41 -33.39
C SER A 42 -50.84 17.53 -32.30
N VAL A 43 -51.22 18.02 -31.11
CA VAL A 43 -50.33 18.14 -29.95
C VAL A 43 -50.02 16.77 -29.34
N LEU A 44 -51.00 15.86 -29.28
CA LEU A 44 -50.80 14.50 -28.75
C LEU A 44 -49.90 13.62 -29.65
N LYS A 45 -49.98 13.77 -30.98
CA LYS A 45 -49.04 13.10 -31.91
C LYS A 45 -47.61 13.64 -31.78
N TYR A 46 -47.45 14.95 -31.58
CA TYR A 46 -46.14 15.58 -31.41
C TYR A 46 -45.48 15.23 -30.07
N LEU A 47 -46.28 15.09 -29.00
CA LEU A 47 -45.83 14.61 -27.68
C LEU A 47 -45.48 13.11 -27.71
N LEU A 48 -46.29 12.25 -28.34
CA LEU A 48 -46.03 10.81 -28.40
C LEU A 48 -44.81 10.45 -29.27
N MET A 49 -44.55 11.18 -30.37
CA MET A 49 -43.36 10.96 -31.21
C MET A 49 -42.07 11.50 -30.58
N ASN A 50 -42.12 12.54 -29.73
CA ASN A 50 -40.95 13.06 -29.02
C ASN A 50 -40.68 12.36 -27.69
N CYS A 51 -41.68 11.74 -27.05
CA CYS A 51 -41.46 10.94 -25.84
C CYS A 51 -40.58 9.71 -26.08
N SER A 52 -40.63 9.06 -27.25
CA SER A 52 -39.75 7.91 -27.56
C SER A 52 -38.27 8.32 -27.70
N ARG A 53 -37.99 9.53 -28.20
CA ARG A 53 -36.62 10.06 -28.33
C ARG A 53 -36.07 10.66 -27.04
N ILE A 54 -36.94 11.19 -26.19
CA ILE A 54 -36.58 11.75 -24.87
C ILE A 54 -36.42 10.63 -23.84
N ILE A 55 -37.24 9.57 -23.87
CA ILE A 55 -37.10 8.42 -22.97
C ILE A 55 -35.83 7.61 -23.30
N ASN A 56 -35.48 7.43 -24.58
CA ASN A 56 -34.20 6.80 -24.93
C ASN A 56 -32.98 7.66 -24.55
N ARG A 57 -33.09 8.99 -24.54
CA ARG A 57 -32.00 9.85 -24.05
C ARG A 57 -31.93 9.93 -22.53
N PHE A 58 -33.06 9.87 -21.83
CA PHE A 58 -33.08 9.81 -20.36
C PHE A 58 -32.63 8.44 -19.82
N VAL A 59 -32.96 7.34 -20.49
CA VAL A 59 -32.46 6.00 -20.10
C VAL A 59 -30.98 5.82 -20.44
N LEU A 60 -30.48 6.44 -21.52
CA LEU A 60 -29.03 6.49 -21.79
C LEU A 60 -28.29 7.43 -20.83
N CYS A 61 -28.89 8.58 -20.44
CA CYS A 61 -28.29 9.49 -19.47
C CYS A 61 -28.32 8.91 -18.04
N LEU A 62 -29.35 8.17 -17.62
CA LEU A 62 -29.36 7.47 -16.33
C LEU A 62 -28.41 6.26 -16.31
N ALA A 63 -28.14 5.62 -17.45
CA ALA A 63 -27.10 4.58 -17.55
C ALA A 63 -25.68 5.17 -17.57
N VAL A 64 -25.51 6.43 -17.99
CA VAL A 64 -24.22 7.15 -17.98
C VAL A 64 -23.98 7.89 -16.66
N TRP A 65 -25.04 8.17 -15.87
CA TRP A 65 -24.97 8.79 -14.54
C TRP A 65 -25.03 7.81 -13.36
N CYS A 66 -25.01 6.50 -13.61
CA CYS A 66 -24.71 5.48 -12.59
C CYS A 66 -23.34 4.83 -12.80
N GLY A 67 -22.54 5.33 -13.75
CA GLY A 67 -21.27 4.71 -14.16
C GLY A 67 -19.99 5.45 -13.76
N HIS A 68 -20.03 6.61 -13.11
CA HIS A 68 -18.83 7.41 -12.83
C HIS A 68 -18.88 8.12 -11.48
N PHE A 69 -19.12 7.35 -10.42
CA PHE A 69 -18.59 7.61 -9.09
C PHE A 69 -18.27 6.24 -8.46
N LEU A 70 -17.46 5.45 -9.17
CA LEU A 70 -16.52 4.60 -8.45
C LEU A 70 -15.49 5.59 -7.94
N CYS A 71 -15.71 6.08 -6.72
CA CYS A 71 -14.61 6.51 -5.89
C CYS A 71 -13.78 5.22 -5.75
N THR A 72 -12.83 5.02 -6.66
CA THR A 72 -11.77 4.07 -6.42
C THR A 72 -11.12 4.57 -5.14
N MET A 73 -11.11 3.70 -4.13
CA MET A 73 -10.33 3.94 -2.93
C MET A 73 -9.02 3.20 -3.15
N ALA A 74 -7.99 3.60 -2.41
CA ALA A 74 -6.81 2.78 -2.27
C ALA A 74 -7.17 1.34 -1.83
N GLN A 75 -6.29 0.39 -2.13
CA GLN A 75 -6.64 -1.03 -2.09
C GLN A 75 -7.07 -1.47 -0.68
N ASP A 76 -8.23 -2.11 -0.58
CA ASP A 76 -8.74 -2.71 0.66
C ASP A 76 -7.72 -3.73 1.23
N TYR A 77 -7.50 -3.68 2.55
CA TYR A 77 -6.76 -4.69 3.30
C TYR A 77 -7.33 -6.11 3.11
N CYS A 78 -8.59 -6.26 2.74
CA CYS A 78 -9.16 -7.54 2.34
C CYS A 78 -9.93 -7.42 1.02
N ALA A 79 -9.20 -7.26 -0.08
CA ALA A 79 -9.78 -7.27 -1.41
C ALA A 79 -10.69 -8.49 -1.65
N ALA A 80 -11.87 -8.24 -2.21
CA ALA A 80 -12.85 -9.29 -2.53
C ALA A 80 -12.47 -10.11 -3.78
N SER A 81 -11.63 -9.55 -4.66
CA SER A 81 -11.18 -10.19 -5.89
C SER A 81 -9.76 -9.77 -6.27
N ALA A 82 -9.11 -10.60 -7.09
CA ALA A 82 -7.83 -10.25 -7.68
C ALA A 82 -7.92 -8.98 -8.54
N PHE A 83 -6.81 -8.25 -8.62
CA PHE A 83 -6.66 -7.05 -9.43
C PHE A 83 -5.34 -7.12 -10.20
N GLY A 84 -4.98 -6.06 -10.92
CA GLY A 84 -3.73 -6.00 -11.65
C GLY A 84 -3.65 -7.00 -12.82
N TYR A 85 -2.44 -7.45 -13.15
CA TYR A 85 -2.25 -8.48 -14.19
C TYR A 85 -2.92 -9.82 -13.84
N GLY A 86 -3.07 -10.13 -12.55
CA GLY A 86 -3.77 -11.31 -12.05
C GLY A 86 -5.29 -11.16 -11.93
N ALA A 87 -5.90 -10.06 -12.37
CA ALA A 87 -7.34 -9.78 -12.16
C ALA A 87 -8.29 -10.87 -12.69
N GLY A 88 -7.84 -11.71 -13.64
CA GLY A 88 -8.60 -12.85 -14.15
C GLY A 88 -8.65 -14.07 -13.22
N ALA A 89 -7.96 -14.06 -12.08
CA ALA A 89 -7.96 -15.16 -11.11
C ALA A 89 -9.24 -15.15 -10.26
N THR A 90 -10.05 -16.19 -10.42
CA THR A 90 -11.28 -16.48 -9.65
C THR A 90 -11.13 -17.70 -8.73
N GLY A 91 -10.04 -18.46 -8.88
CA GLY A 91 -9.71 -19.61 -8.04
C GLY A 91 -10.80 -20.68 -8.04
N GLY A 92 -11.14 -21.15 -6.84
CA GLY A 92 -12.23 -22.08 -6.58
C GLY A 92 -13.63 -21.47 -6.64
N GLY A 93 -13.74 -20.16 -6.78
CA GLY A 93 -15.00 -19.42 -6.72
C GLY A 93 -15.77 -19.70 -5.43
N ASN A 94 -17.08 -19.92 -5.56
CA ASN A 94 -17.99 -20.18 -4.44
C ASN A 94 -18.13 -21.69 -4.11
N ALA A 95 -17.16 -22.52 -4.49
CA ALA A 95 -17.18 -23.93 -4.12
C ALA A 95 -17.16 -24.08 -2.60
N SER A 96 -17.93 -25.03 -2.05
CA SER A 96 -17.91 -25.30 -0.62
C SER A 96 -16.49 -25.64 -0.16
N PRO A 97 -16.01 -25.05 0.96
CA PRO A 97 -14.68 -25.34 1.47
C PRO A 97 -14.43 -26.81 1.77
N VAL A 98 -13.22 -27.26 1.47
CA VAL A 98 -12.66 -28.53 1.90
C VAL A 98 -11.57 -28.22 2.91
N LEU A 99 -11.77 -28.65 4.16
CA LEU A 99 -10.79 -28.51 5.22
C LEU A 99 -9.73 -29.60 5.08
N VAL A 100 -8.46 -29.22 5.22
CA VAL A 100 -7.34 -30.16 5.14
C VAL A 100 -6.43 -30.00 6.37
N THR A 101 -5.97 -31.14 6.87
CA THR A 101 -5.17 -31.26 8.10
C THR A 101 -3.85 -31.97 7.87
N SER A 102 -3.60 -32.49 6.66
CA SER A 102 -2.35 -33.16 6.30
C SER A 102 -1.86 -32.76 4.91
N VAL A 103 -0.57 -32.99 4.63
CA VAL A 103 0.02 -32.77 3.30
C VAL A 103 -0.65 -33.65 2.23
N SER A 104 -1.03 -34.88 2.56
CA SER A 104 -1.73 -35.79 1.65
C SER A 104 -3.12 -35.26 1.28
N GLU A 105 -3.90 -34.80 2.26
CA GLU A 105 -5.22 -34.21 2.00
C GLU A 105 -5.11 -32.93 1.17
N LEU A 106 -4.08 -32.11 1.41
CA LEU A 106 -3.79 -30.93 0.60
C LEU A 106 -3.48 -31.32 -0.85
N GLU A 107 -2.64 -32.33 -1.07
CA GLU A 107 -2.31 -32.85 -2.40
C GLU A 107 -3.56 -33.35 -3.13
N ASP A 108 -4.39 -34.18 -2.48
CA ASP A 108 -5.63 -34.70 -3.04
C ASP A 108 -6.59 -33.57 -3.41
N ALA A 109 -6.74 -32.57 -2.55
CA ALA A 109 -7.61 -31.43 -2.79
C ALA A 109 -7.12 -30.55 -3.97
N LEU A 110 -5.81 -30.25 -4.03
CA LEU A 110 -5.23 -29.41 -5.08
C LEU A 110 -5.17 -30.10 -6.44
N SER A 111 -4.93 -31.41 -6.48
CA SER A 111 -4.83 -32.20 -7.72
C SER A 111 -6.18 -32.64 -8.30
N SER A 112 -7.23 -32.64 -7.48
CA SER A 112 -8.58 -33.04 -7.92
C SER A 112 -9.14 -32.19 -9.06
N SER A 113 -10.02 -32.78 -9.87
CA SER A 113 -10.75 -32.05 -10.92
C SER A 113 -11.79 -31.08 -10.34
N GLY A 114 -12.08 -30.03 -11.10
CA GLY A 114 -13.14 -29.06 -10.77
C GLY A 114 -12.70 -28.00 -9.77
N SER A 115 -13.54 -26.97 -9.60
CA SER A 115 -13.23 -25.85 -8.71
C SER A 115 -13.29 -26.28 -7.25
N LYS A 116 -12.30 -25.85 -6.44
CA LYS A 116 -12.30 -26.10 -4.99
C LYS A 116 -11.76 -24.91 -4.21
N VAL A 117 -12.39 -24.64 -3.07
CA VAL A 117 -11.83 -23.85 -1.98
C VAL A 117 -11.25 -24.83 -0.96
N VAL A 118 -9.96 -24.71 -0.67
CA VAL A 118 -9.20 -25.59 0.22
C VAL A 118 -8.71 -24.75 1.38
N ILE A 119 -9.00 -25.17 2.61
CA ILE A 119 -8.61 -24.44 3.81
C ILE A 119 -7.73 -25.33 4.67
N VAL A 120 -6.48 -24.92 4.86
CA VAL A 120 -5.56 -25.59 5.79
C VAL A 120 -5.90 -25.15 7.21
N THR A 121 -6.24 -26.10 8.07
CA THR A 121 -6.74 -25.80 9.43
C THR A 121 -5.70 -25.99 10.54
N GLN A 122 -4.55 -26.58 10.22
CA GLN A 122 -3.44 -26.74 11.16
C GLN A 122 -2.09 -26.72 10.46
N ASN A 123 -1.02 -26.61 11.25
CA ASN A 123 0.34 -26.61 10.72
C ASN A 123 0.66 -27.89 9.94
N LEU A 124 1.31 -27.73 8.80
CA LEU A 124 1.77 -28.84 7.97
C LEU A 124 3.29 -28.85 7.88
N VAL A 125 3.89 -30.02 8.01
CA VAL A 125 5.33 -30.23 7.89
C VAL A 125 5.62 -31.02 6.61
N PHE A 126 6.41 -30.42 5.74
CA PHE A 126 6.81 -30.97 4.45
C PHE A 126 8.18 -31.62 4.57
N THR A 127 8.23 -32.94 4.37
CA THR A 127 9.48 -33.71 4.28
C THR A 127 10.04 -33.74 2.87
N SER A 128 9.25 -33.29 1.90
CA SER A 128 9.61 -33.00 0.51
C SER A 128 8.64 -31.96 -0.05
N CYS A 129 9.09 -31.13 -1.00
CA CYS A 129 8.22 -30.21 -1.71
C CYS A 129 7.04 -30.94 -2.38
N LEU A 130 5.82 -30.48 -2.11
CA LEU A 130 4.60 -30.94 -2.77
C LEU A 130 4.52 -30.32 -4.17
N LYS A 131 4.70 -31.17 -5.18
CA LYS A 131 4.62 -30.76 -6.60
C LYS A 131 3.26 -31.15 -7.15
N VAL A 132 2.47 -30.16 -7.55
CA VAL A 132 1.08 -30.37 -7.97
C VAL A 132 0.73 -29.58 -9.22
N LYS A 133 -0.13 -30.16 -10.06
CA LYS A 133 -0.86 -29.41 -11.09
C LYS A 133 -2.24 -29.07 -10.56
N ALA A 134 -2.55 -27.79 -10.45
CA ALA A 134 -3.81 -27.32 -9.86
C ALA A 134 -4.55 -26.36 -10.81
N VAL A 135 -5.85 -26.57 -11.00
CA VAL A 135 -6.69 -25.70 -11.84
C VAL A 135 -7.95 -25.31 -11.09
N ASN A 136 -8.30 -24.01 -11.10
CA ASN A 136 -9.47 -23.45 -10.41
C ASN A 136 -9.46 -23.73 -8.91
N LYS A 137 -8.37 -23.38 -8.23
CA LYS A 137 -8.21 -23.62 -6.79
C LYS A 137 -8.08 -22.30 -6.03
N THR A 138 -8.78 -22.21 -4.90
CA THR A 138 -8.49 -21.25 -3.85
C THR A 138 -7.86 -22.02 -2.70
N LEU A 139 -6.64 -21.68 -2.31
CA LEU A 139 -5.95 -22.21 -1.15
C LEU A 139 -5.90 -21.12 -0.07
N LEU A 140 -6.50 -21.40 1.07
CA LEU A 140 -6.51 -20.54 2.25
C LEU A 140 -5.87 -21.29 3.43
N ALA A 141 -5.46 -20.56 4.45
CA ALA A 141 -5.19 -21.14 5.75
C ALA A 141 -5.87 -20.34 6.86
N LEU A 142 -6.27 -21.05 7.93
CA LEU A 142 -6.76 -20.40 9.14
C LEU A 142 -5.66 -19.51 9.76
N PRO A 143 -6.02 -18.48 10.53
CA PRO A 143 -5.05 -17.60 11.18
C PRO A 143 -4.01 -18.39 12.00
N GLY A 144 -2.73 -18.05 11.80
CA GLY A 144 -1.61 -18.65 12.53
C GLY A 144 -1.14 -20.02 12.00
N VAL A 145 -1.75 -20.56 10.94
CA VAL A 145 -1.30 -21.80 10.32
C VAL A 145 0.03 -21.60 9.58
N VAL A 146 0.95 -22.54 9.80
CA VAL A 146 2.30 -22.57 9.21
C VAL A 146 2.49 -23.80 8.35
N LEU A 147 2.90 -23.59 7.09
CA LEU A 147 3.49 -24.62 6.24
C LEU A 147 5.00 -24.55 6.40
N SER A 148 5.64 -25.64 6.83
CA SER A 148 7.07 -25.63 7.16
C SER A 148 7.85 -26.76 6.49
N SER A 149 9.13 -26.50 6.22
CA SER A 149 10.10 -27.51 5.80
C SER A 149 11.41 -27.34 6.56
N SER A 150 12.04 -28.45 6.93
CA SER A 150 13.37 -28.49 7.55
C SER A 150 14.46 -28.97 6.59
N GLN A 151 14.12 -29.18 5.32
CA GLN A 151 14.99 -29.84 4.34
C GLN A 151 15.94 -28.85 3.66
N GLN A 152 17.25 -28.98 3.88
CA GLN A 152 18.31 -28.20 3.22
C GLN A 152 19.11 -29.03 2.22
N ASN A 153 18.41 -29.59 1.24
CA ASN A 153 19.04 -30.32 0.14
C ASN A 153 18.25 -30.14 -1.15
N GLN A 154 18.94 -30.32 -2.29
CA GLN A 154 18.39 -30.15 -3.63
C GLN A 154 17.04 -30.87 -3.86
N LYS A 155 16.91 -32.10 -3.36
CA LYS A 155 15.79 -32.99 -3.72
C LYS A 155 14.52 -32.70 -2.93
N ASN A 156 14.67 -32.44 -1.63
CA ASN A 156 13.56 -32.44 -0.68
C ASN A 156 13.28 -31.05 -0.07
N SER A 157 14.12 -30.05 -0.32
CA SER A 157 13.85 -28.66 0.07
C SER A 157 12.56 -28.14 -0.55
N GLY A 158 12.10 -26.97 -0.09
CA GLY A 158 10.88 -26.31 -0.56
C GLY A 158 9.60 -26.84 0.09
N ILE A 159 8.49 -26.18 -0.24
CA ILE A 159 7.17 -26.49 0.35
C ILE A 159 6.14 -26.77 -0.75
N LEU A 160 5.81 -25.80 -1.61
CA LEU A 160 4.82 -25.96 -2.68
C LEU A 160 5.40 -25.63 -4.07
N TYR A 161 5.11 -26.46 -5.05
CA TYR A 161 5.49 -26.26 -6.44
C TYR A 161 4.29 -26.49 -7.36
N PHE A 162 3.82 -25.43 -8.00
CA PHE A 162 2.76 -25.53 -9.00
C PHE A 162 3.35 -25.74 -10.37
N GLN A 163 3.04 -26.88 -10.97
CA GLN A 163 3.59 -27.35 -12.22
C GLN A 163 2.89 -26.73 -13.43
N LYS A 164 3.54 -26.84 -14.60
CA LYS A 164 3.03 -26.34 -15.87
C LYS A 164 1.62 -26.84 -16.15
N GLY A 165 0.76 -25.90 -16.55
CA GLY A 165 -0.65 -26.16 -16.79
C GLY A 165 -1.51 -26.03 -15.53
N SER A 166 -0.94 -25.57 -14.42
CA SER A 166 -1.72 -24.99 -13.33
C SER A 166 -2.22 -23.61 -13.73
N GLU A 167 -3.47 -23.29 -13.37
CA GLU A 167 -4.12 -22.08 -13.86
C GLU A 167 -5.32 -21.68 -13.00
N ASN A 168 -5.59 -20.38 -12.92
CA ASN A 168 -6.70 -19.83 -12.14
C ASN A 168 -6.60 -20.21 -10.65
N LEU A 169 -5.59 -19.64 -10.00
CA LEU A 169 -5.25 -19.93 -8.61
C LEU A 169 -5.42 -18.68 -7.73
N ILE A 170 -5.99 -18.87 -6.55
CA ILE A 170 -5.96 -17.89 -5.46
C ILE A 170 -5.26 -18.55 -4.27
N ILE A 171 -4.26 -17.89 -3.69
CA ILE A 171 -3.48 -18.39 -2.55
C ILE A 171 -3.46 -17.27 -1.51
N ARG A 172 -4.11 -17.46 -0.35
CA ARG A 172 -4.21 -16.40 0.68
C ARG A 172 -3.99 -16.86 2.11
N ASN A 173 -3.46 -15.95 2.93
CA ASN A 173 -3.30 -16.13 4.37
C ASN A 173 -2.40 -17.31 4.80
N LEU A 174 -1.41 -17.68 3.98
CA LEU A 174 -0.48 -18.75 4.32
C LEU A 174 0.84 -18.22 4.86
N THR A 175 1.34 -18.85 5.92
CA THR A 175 2.71 -18.65 6.39
C THR A 175 3.59 -19.80 5.91
N PHE A 176 4.64 -19.50 5.14
CA PHE A 176 5.66 -20.42 4.68
C PHE A 176 6.93 -20.25 5.50
N VAL A 177 7.43 -21.33 6.12
CA VAL A 177 8.67 -21.30 6.91
C VAL A 177 9.64 -22.36 6.41
N GLY A 178 10.67 -21.92 5.71
CA GLY A 178 11.76 -22.77 5.27
C GLY A 178 12.79 -23.03 6.36
N PRO A 179 13.82 -23.84 6.05
CA PRO A 179 14.85 -24.21 7.02
C PRO A 179 15.91 -23.12 7.29
N GLY A 180 15.92 -22.05 6.50
CA GLY A 180 17.01 -21.06 6.43
C GLY A 180 17.82 -21.22 5.14
N ALA A 181 18.40 -20.11 4.68
CA ALA A 181 19.13 -20.06 3.41
C ALA A 181 20.37 -20.96 3.43
N TYR A 182 20.45 -21.86 2.45
CA TYR A 182 21.60 -22.73 2.21
C TYR A 182 21.61 -23.09 0.73
N ASP A 183 22.64 -22.62 0.01
CA ASP A 183 22.69 -22.74 -1.44
C ASP A 183 22.95 -24.17 -1.89
N CYS A 184 21.89 -24.98 -1.95
CA CYS A 184 21.96 -26.37 -2.34
C CYS A 184 21.30 -26.64 -3.70
N ASP A 185 21.17 -25.62 -4.55
CA ASP A 185 20.37 -25.65 -5.78
C ASP A 185 18.98 -26.24 -5.51
N GLY A 186 18.37 -25.72 -4.45
CA GLY A 186 17.18 -26.26 -3.80
C GLY A 186 15.88 -25.98 -4.53
N LEU A 187 14.79 -26.13 -3.79
CA LEU A 187 13.47 -25.68 -4.17
C LEU A 187 13.00 -24.59 -3.21
N ASP A 188 12.09 -23.78 -3.73
CA ASP A 188 11.55 -22.59 -3.10
C ASP A 188 10.48 -22.93 -2.05
N ASN A 189 10.21 -21.99 -1.14
CA ASN A 189 9.02 -22.06 -0.30
C ASN A 189 7.76 -22.18 -1.19
N LEU A 190 7.64 -21.32 -2.22
CA LEU A 190 6.64 -21.44 -3.27
C LEU A 190 7.30 -21.29 -4.65
N CYS A 191 6.95 -22.16 -5.59
CA CYS A 191 7.40 -22.04 -6.98
C CYS A 191 6.21 -22.13 -7.93
N PHE A 192 6.11 -21.17 -8.85
CA PHE A 192 5.20 -21.21 -10.00
C PHE A 192 6.00 -21.48 -11.28
N ASP A 193 5.84 -22.67 -11.83
CA ASP A 193 6.47 -23.09 -13.07
C ASP A 193 5.41 -23.28 -14.16
N GLY A 194 5.24 -22.29 -15.03
CA GLY A 194 4.22 -22.32 -16.08
C GLY A 194 2.79 -22.14 -15.57
N VAL A 195 2.60 -21.35 -14.51
CA VAL A 195 1.29 -21.03 -13.92
C VAL A 195 0.67 -19.81 -14.60
N LYS A 196 -0.61 -19.88 -14.98
CA LYS A 196 -1.33 -18.75 -15.59
C LYS A 196 -2.44 -18.24 -14.70
N ARG A 197 -2.68 -16.93 -14.69
CA ARG A 197 -3.81 -16.30 -13.95
C ARG A 197 -3.83 -16.71 -12.48
N ALA A 198 -3.00 -16.07 -11.67
CA ALA A 198 -2.96 -16.35 -10.24
C ALA A 198 -2.92 -15.09 -9.39
N TRP A 199 -3.44 -15.22 -8.17
CA TRP A 199 -3.38 -14.20 -7.14
C TRP A 199 -2.84 -14.78 -5.84
N VAL A 200 -1.69 -14.26 -5.40
CA VAL A 200 -1.07 -14.61 -4.11
C VAL A 200 -1.22 -13.40 -3.20
N ASP A 201 -1.99 -13.53 -2.13
CA ASP A 201 -2.38 -12.39 -1.28
C ASP A 201 -2.14 -12.68 0.19
N HIS A 202 -1.67 -11.71 0.98
CA HIS A 202 -1.55 -11.88 2.44
C HIS A 202 -0.81 -13.16 2.84
N CYS A 203 0.30 -13.45 2.17
CA CYS A 203 1.16 -14.58 2.54
C CYS A 203 2.44 -14.08 3.20
N ASP A 204 2.92 -14.80 4.22
CA ASP A 204 4.18 -14.51 4.90
C ASP A 204 5.21 -15.58 4.54
N PHE A 205 6.29 -15.17 3.86
CA PHE A 205 7.35 -16.06 3.39
C PHE A 205 8.61 -15.83 4.21
N GLN A 206 9.07 -16.90 4.86
CA GLN A 206 10.19 -16.86 5.79
C GLN A 206 11.22 -17.93 5.44
N ASP A 207 12.50 -17.55 5.49
CA ASP A 207 13.62 -18.48 5.64
C ASP A 207 13.71 -19.58 4.58
N ALA A 208 13.42 -19.27 3.33
CA ALA A 208 13.58 -20.25 2.24
C ALA A 208 15.00 -20.85 2.20
N CYS A 209 15.08 -22.12 1.76
CA CYS A 209 16.37 -22.75 1.48
C CYS A 209 17.05 -22.11 0.27
N ASP A 210 16.24 -21.84 -0.77
CA ASP A 210 16.59 -21.14 -2.02
C ASP A 210 15.72 -19.86 -2.10
N GLY A 211 14.75 -19.77 -3.03
CA GLY A 211 13.80 -18.65 -3.12
C GLY A 211 12.60 -18.73 -2.17
N ASN A 212 12.12 -17.57 -1.71
CA ASN A 212 10.84 -17.48 -0.99
C ASN A 212 9.65 -17.67 -1.94
N PHE A 213 9.66 -16.99 -3.09
CA PHE A 213 8.66 -17.21 -4.12
C PHE A 213 9.20 -16.93 -5.52
N ASP A 214 9.39 -18.01 -6.28
CA ASP A 214 9.96 -17.98 -7.62
C ASP A 214 8.90 -18.26 -8.70
N ASN A 215 9.06 -17.58 -9.84
CA ASN A 215 8.18 -17.64 -10.99
C ASN A 215 9.01 -17.90 -12.24
N LYS A 216 8.77 -19.02 -12.93
CA LYS A 216 9.57 -19.45 -14.08
C LYS A 216 8.75 -20.17 -15.13
N GLY A 217 9.40 -20.57 -16.22
CA GLY A 217 8.73 -21.18 -17.35
C GLY A 217 7.73 -20.19 -17.96
N ASN A 218 6.60 -20.69 -18.44
CA ASN A 218 5.56 -19.83 -19.01
C ASN A 218 4.64 -19.20 -17.94
N THR A 219 5.10 -18.92 -16.72
CA THR A 219 4.27 -18.27 -15.70
C THR A 219 3.88 -16.86 -16.12
N ASP A 220 2.63 -16.43 -15.94
CA ASP A 220 2.19 -15.09 -16.41
C ASP A 220 0.79 -14.71 -15.91
N ASN A 221 0.49 -13.41 -15.96
CA ASN A 221 -0.76 -12.81 -15.46
C ASN A 221 -0.94 -13.09 -13.97
N ILE A 222 0.03 -12.62 -13.18
CA ILE A 222 0.09 -12.87 -11.73
C ILE A 222 -0.06 -11.55 -10.99
N THR A 223 -0.81 -11.57 -9.89
CA THR A 223 -0.78 -10.52 -8.88
C THR A 223 -0.30 -11.09 -7.57
N VAL A 224 0.66 -10.41 -6.96
CA VAL A 224 1.12 -10.66 -5.60
C VAL A 224 0.77 -9.42 -4.80
N SER A 225 -0.03 -9.56 -3.75
CA SER A 225 -0.43 -8.42 -2.93
C SER A 225 -0.34 -8.67 -1.44
N TRP A 226 0.00 -7.64 -0.67
CA TRP A 226 0.06 -7.74 0.79
C TRP A 226 0.90 -8.92 1.31
N CYS A 227 1.87 -9.40 0.53
CA CYS A 227 2.77 -10.46 0.95
C CYS A 227 3.98 -9.87 1.68
N ARG A 228 4.44 -10.54 2.72
CA ARG A 228 5.68 -10.21 3.43
C ARG A 228 6.74 -11.26 3.13
N PHE A 229 7.96 -10.81 2.88
CA PHE A 229 9.13 -11.64 2.59
C PHE A 229 10.23 -11.29 3.59
N ARG A 230 10.82 -12.28 4.26
CA ARG A 230 11.86 -12.06 5.27
C ARG A 230 12.77 -13.27 5.46
N TYR A 231 13.92 -13.02 6.08
CA TYR A 231 14.81 -14.08 6.56
C TYR A 231 15.20 -13.78 8.01
N LEU A 232 14.71 -14.62 8.91
CA LEU A 232 14.91 -14.52 10.36
C LEU A 232 16.06 -15.42 10.83
N LYS A 233 16.47 -16.39 10.00
CA LYS A 233 17.58 -17.30 10.28
C LYS A 233 18.87 -16.83 9.61
N GLN A 234 19.99 -17.11 10.28
CA GLN A 234 21.31 -16.89 9.70
C GLN A 234 21.52 -17.79 8.47
N PRO A 235 22.08 -17.28 7.37
CA PRO A 235 22.42 -18.09 6.21
C PRO A 235 23.53 -19.08 6.55
N LYS A 236 23.55 -20.21 5.84
CA LYS A 236 24.60 -21.22 5.95
C LYS A 236 25.48 -21.19 4.70
N ALA A 237 26.77 -20.96 4.91
CA ALA A 237 27.79 -20.96 3.86
C ALA A 237 28.19 -22.36 3.37
N GLY A 238 28.93 -22.43 2.26
CA GLY A 238 29.51 -23.67 1.73
C GLY A 238 28.52 -24.62 1.08
N GLY A 239 27.36 -24.13 0.64
CA GLY A 239 26.41 -24.89 -0.17
C GLY A 239 26.93 -25.17 -1.58
N PRO A 240 26.53 -26.29 -2.22
CA PRO A 240 27.04 -26.68 -3.54
C PRO A 240 26.66 -25.73 -4.69
N GLY A 241 25.64 -24.87 -4.54
CA GLY A 241 25.26 -23.86 -5.54
C GLY A 241 26.20 -22.64 -5.59
N GLY A 242 27.06 -22.48 -4.58
CA GLY A 242 28.20 -21.56 -4.61
C GLY A 242 28.00 -20.19 -3.96
N ALA A 243 26.81 -19.86 -3.46
CA ALA A 243 26.56 -18.67 -2.64
C ALA A 243 26.71 -18.98 -1.13
N ASP A 244 27.53 -18.19 -0.44
CA ASP A 244 27.66 -18.28 1.02
C ASP A 244 26.43 -17.71 1.77
N ASP A 245 25.64 -16.89 1.08
CA ASP A 245 24.40 -16.31 1.58
C ASP A 245 23.33 -16.31 0.47
N HIS A 246 22.47 -17.33 0.48
CA HIS A 246 21.40 -17.49 -0.52
C HIS A 246 20.07 -16.89 -0.05
N ARG A 247 20.07 -15.75 0.65
CA ARG A 247 18.83 -15.04 1.01
C ARG A 247 18.28 -14.23 -0.18
N PHE A 248 18.02 -14.94 -1.27
CA PHE A 248 17.60 -14.40 -2.57
C PHE A 248 16.10 -14.67 -2.77
N THR A 249 15.28 -13.66 -2.51
CA THR A 249 13.86 -13.92 -2.18
C THR A 249 12.97 -14.30 -3.36
N ASN A 250 13.07 -13.63 -4.51
CA ASN A 250 12.10 -13.78 -5.61
C ASN A 250 12.77 -13.70 -6.99
N LEU A 251 12.81 -14.83 -7.70
CA LEU A 251 13.20 -14.91 -9.10
C LEU A 251 11.98 -14.87 -10.03
N ILE A 252 12.11 -14.14 -11.13
CA ILE A 252 11.16 -14.13 -12.26
C ILE A 252 11.96 -14.40 -13.54
N GLY A 253 11.70 -15.55 -14.17
CA GLY A 253 12.46 -16.05 -15.32
C GLY A 253 13.78 -16.67 -14.90
N ALA A 254 13.87 -18.00 -14.93
CA ALA A 254 15.01 -18.76 -14.43
C ALA A 254 16.29 -18.55 -15.24
N SER A 255 16.18 -18.25 -16.54
CA SER A 255 17.29 -17.97 -17.44
C SER A 255 17.00 -16.79 -18.37
N SER A 256 18.00 -16.33 -19.12
CA SER A 256 17.84 -15.25 -20.12
C SER A 256 16.89 -15.63 -21.27
N SER A 257 16.72 -16.93 -21.53
CA SER A 257 15.78 -17.47 -22.53
C SER A 257 14.43 -17.87 -21.94
N ASP A 258 14.29 -17.88 -20.60
CA ASP A 258 13.04 -18.21 -19.94
C ASP A 258 12.07 -17.02 -20.04
N ARG A 259 10.93 -17.26 -20.66
CA ARG A 259 9.89 -16.25 -20.91
C ARG A 259 8.59 -16.90 -21.36
N PRO A 260 7.44 -16.26 -21.08
CA PRO A 260 6.16 -16.64 -21.68
C PRO A 260 6.17 -16.58 -23.21
N ALA A 261 5.12 -17.12 -23.82
CA ALA A 261 5.03 -17.28 -25.28
C ALA A 261 5.01 -15.96 -26.05
N ASP A 262 4.45 -14.90 -25.46
CA ASP A 262 4.49 -13.52 -25.97
C ASP A 262 5.80 -12.80 -25.66
N GLY A 263 6.72 -13.47 -24.96
CA GLY A 263 8.03 -12.98 -24.61
C GLY A 263 8.12 -12.20 -23.31
N THR A 264 7.02 -12.02 -22.57
CA THR A 264 7.07 -11.24 -21.32
C THR A 264 6.26 -11.80 -20.15
N TYR A 265 6.87 -11.84 -18.96
CA TYR A 265 6.15 -12.03 -17.69
C TYR A 265 5.41 -10.75 -17.32
N ASN A 266 4.10 -10.81 -17.15
CA ASN A 266 3.28 -9.70 -16.69
C ASN A 266 2.86 -9.95 -15.24
N MET A 267 3.43 -9.18 -14.30
CA MET A 267 3.16 -9.36 -12.88
C MET A 267 2.95 -8.04 -12.15
N THR A 268 1.98 -8.04 -11.25
CA THR A 268 1.74 -6.93 -10.31
C THR A 268 2.21 -7.34 -8.93
N TRP A 269 2.97 -6.47 -8.28
CA TRP A 269 3.35 -6.57 -6.87
C TRP A 269 2.75 -5.36 -6.19
N ALA A 270 1.84 -5.56 -5.24
CA ALA A 270 1.09 -4.45 -4.67
C ALA A 270 1.04 -4.54 -3.15
N TYR A 271 1.44 -3.50 -2.42
CA TYR A 271 1.46 -3.53 -0.95
C TYR A 271 2.32 -4.67 -0.35
N CYS A 272 3.27 -5.19 -1.14
CA CYS A 272 4.21 -6.20 -0.65
C CYS A 272 5.32 -5.57 0.19
N TRP A 273 5.81 -6.34 1.17
CA TRP A 273 6.87 -5.94 2.08
C TRP A 273 8.08 -6.88 1.96
N TRP A 274 9.21 -6.34 1.54
CA TRP A 274 10.52 -6.99 1.66
C TRP A 274 11.23 -6.50 2.92
N ASP A 275 11.10 -7.32 3.95
CA ASP A 275 11.47 -7.07 5.33
C ASP A 275 12.89 -7.58 5.64
N GLU A 276 13.30 -7.43 6.90
CA GLU A 276 14.64 -7.74 7.39
C GLU A 276 15.14 -9.13 6.97
N GLY A 277 16.43 -9.17 6.65
CA GLY A 277 17.12 -10.38 6.22
C GLY A 277 17.07 -10.67 4.73
N CYS A 278 16.21 -10.00 3.93
CA CYS A 278 16.28 -10.12 2.48
C CYS A 278 17.57 -9.49 1.93
N VAL A 279 18.39 -10.25 1.20
CA VAL A 279 19.70 -9.77 0.68
C VAL A 279 19.62 -9.38 -0.79
N GLU A 280 19.02 -10.21 -1.63
CA GLU A 280 18.88 -9.94 -3.07
C GLU A 280 17.53 -10.38 -3.62
N ARG A 281 17.30 -10.06 -4.90
CA ARG A 281 16.18 -10.53 -5.72
C ARG A 281 14.82 -10.16 -5.13
N MET A 282 14.60 -8.87 -4.86
CA MET A 282 13.34 -8.30 -4.33
C MET A 282 12.57 -7.47 -5.39
N THR A 283 12.49 -7.82 -6.67
CA THR A 283 12.67 -9.12 -7.33
C THR A 283 13.91 -9.15 -8.23
N ARG A 284 14.41 -10.33 -8.61
CA ARG A 284 15.27 -10.48 -9.79
C ARG A 284 14.43 -10.94 -10.95
N CYS A 285 14.37 -10.15 -12.02
CA CYS A 285 13.40 -10.35 -13.09
C CYS A 285 14.03 -10.35 -14.47
N ARG A 286 13.56 -11.25 -15.32
CA ARG A 286 13.99 -11.37 -16.70
C ARG A 286 12.82 -11.35 -17.64
N ASN A 287 12.97 -10.71 -18.79
CA ASN A 287 11.92 -10.68 -19.82
C ASN A 287 10.55 -10.28 -19.21
N ALA A 288 10.50 -9.26 -18.36
CA ALA A 288 9.34 -9.00 -17.51
C ALA A 288 8.82 -7.57 -17.65
N SER A 289 7.51 -7.41 -17.52
CA SER A 289 6.80 -6.13 -17.39
C SER A 289 6.15 -6.12 -16.00
N LEU A 290 6.75 -5.38 -15.07
CA LEU A 290 6.37 -5.40 -13.67
C LEU A 290 5.75 -4.07 -13.25
N HIS A 291 4.67 -4.16 -12.48
CA HIS A 291 4.13 -3.02 -11.74
C HIS A 291 4.28 -3.27 -10.24
N PHE A 292 5.08 -2.42 -9.59
CA PHE A 292 5.22 -2.35 -8.14
C PHE A 292 4.37 -1.18 -7.64
N LEU A 293 3.24 -1.48 -7.02
CA LEU A 293 2.30 -0.49 -6.49
C LEU A 293 2.40 -0.46 -4.96
N ASN A 294 2.79 0.66 -4.39
CA ASN A 294 2.78 0.87 -2.93
C ASN A 294 3.53 -0.20 -2.12
N CYS A 295 4.59 -0.76 -2.71
CA CYS A 295 5.46 -1.74 -2.05
C CYS A 295 6.50 -1.08 -1.13
N TYR A 296 7.01 -1.86 -0.17
CA TYR A 296 7.97 -1.39 0.83
C TYR A 296 9.20 -2.30 0.92
N TRP A 297 10.39 -1.70 0.91
CA TRP A 297 11.67 -2.38 1.09
C TRP A 297 12.45 -1.74 2.25
N ASN A 298 12.84 -2.53 3.25
CA ASN A 298 13.58 -2.02 4.41
C ASN A 298 14.66 -2.93 4.99
N SER A 299 14.99 -4.04 4.34
CA SER A 299 16.08 -4.92 4.82
C SER A 299 17.40 -4.16 4.99
N SER A 300 18.00 -4.27 6.18
CA SER A 300 19.27 -3.65 6.54
C SER A 300 20.47 -4.32 5.86
N VAL A 301 20.33 -5.60 5.49
CA VAL A 301 21.37 -6.43 4.87
C VAL A 301 21.22 -6.52 3.34
N ALA A 302 20.31 -5.75 2.76
CA ALA A 302 20.10 -5.76 1.31
C ALA A 302 21.42 -5.46 0.58
N HIS A 303 21.64 -6.12 -0.55
CA HIS A 303 22.72 -5.81 -1.47
C HIS A 303 22.21 -4.95 -2.63
N TYR A 304 21.05 -5.31 -3.19
CA TYR A 304 20.20 -4.53 -4.08
C TYR A 304 18.73 -4.97 -3.92
N TYR A 305 17.77 -4.17 -4.40
CA TYR A 305 16.36 -4.56 -4.39
C TYR A 305 15.95 -5.28 -5.68
N VAL A 306 15.85 -4.54 -6.79
CA VAL A 306 15.37 -5.09 -8.06
C VAL A 306 16.53 -5.33 -9.02
N GLY A 307 16.62 -6.55 -9.56
CA GLY A 307 17.66 -7.00 -10.49
C GLY A 307 17.08 -7.37 -11.86
N PRO A 308 16.90 -6.42 -12.78
CA PRO A 308 16.31 -6.62 -14.10
C PRO A 308 17.29 -7.13 -15.18
N GLU A 309 16.78 -7.92 -16.13
CA GLU A 309 17.47 -8.30 -17.38
C GLU A 309 16.44 -8.39 -18.52
N ASN A 310 16.46 -7.45 -19.46
CA ASN A 310 15.40 -7.28 -20.47
C ASN A 310 14.01 -7.08 -19.85
N ALA A 311 13.92 -6.27 -18.80
CA ALA A 311 12.68 -6.02 -18.07
C ALA A 311 12.35 -4.53 -17.98
N ASP A 312 11.06 -4.22 -17.89
CA ASP A 312 10.56 -2.90 -17.53
C ASP A 312 9.76 -2.93 -16.23
N CYS A 313 9.99 -1.93 -15.39
CA CYS A 313 9.43 -1.85 -14.04
C CYS A 313 8.84 -0.47 -13.79
N LEU A 314 7.53 -0.42 -13.52
CA LEU A 314 6.86 0.75 -12.98
C LEU A 314 6.83 0.64 -11.46
N PHE A 315 7.31 1.66 -10.76
CA PHE A 315 7.22 1.79 -9.31
C PHE A 315 6.33 3.00 -9.00
N ASP A 316 5.15 2.75 -8.45
CA ASP A 316 4.18 3.78 -8.12
C ASP A 316 3.95 3.80 -6.61
N GLY A 317 4.26 4.91 -5.94
CA GLY A 317 4.02 5.09 -4.50
C GLY A 317 4.82 4.14 -3.60
N CYS A 318 5.92 3.61 -4.10
CA CYS A 318 6.79 2.66 -3.38
C CYS A 318 7.71 3.36 -2.38
N THR A 319 8.11 2.66 -1.31
CA THR A 319 9.03 3.18 -0.28
C THR A 319 10.28 2.32 -0.15
N PHE A 320 11.45 2.95 -0.18
CA PHE A 320 12.77 2.30 -0.14
C PHE A 320 13.61 2.85 1.03
N GLU A 321 13.62 2.18 2.18
CA GLU A 321 14.26 2.68 3.40
C GLU A 321 15.50 1.91 3.84
N GLY A 322 15.65 0.66 3.43
CA GLY A 322 16.85 -0.09 3.75
C GLY A 322 18.09 0.53 3.10
N ALA A 323 19.27 0.16 3.60
CA ALA A 323 20.54 0.72 3.16
C ALA A 323 21.32 -0.32 2.33
N PRO A 324 20.94 -0.62 1.08
CA PRO A 324 21.60 -1.69 0.35
C PRO A 324 23.10 -1.44 0.25
N ALA A 325 23.92 -2.48 0.40
CA ALA A 325 25.38 -2.38 0.45
C ALA A 325 25.98 -1.68 -0.79
N LYS A 326 25.31 -1.78 -1.94
CA LYS A 326 25.68 -1.06 -3.17
C LYS A 326 24.82 0.18 -3.48
N ARG A 327 23.88 0.56 -2.61
CA ARG A 327 22.88 1.62 -2.82
C ARG A 327 22.03 1.43 -4.09
N LYS A 328 21.86 0.19 -4.56
CA LYS A 328 21.16 -0.09 -5.82
C LYS A 328 19.73 -0.52 -5.55
N ILE A 329 18.78 0.42 -5.64
CA ILE A 329 17.35 0.07 -5.73
C ILE A 329 17.11 -0.72 -7.02
N PHE A 330 17.67 -0.25 -8.14
CA PHE A 330 17.63 -0.91 -9.43
C PHE A 330 19.05 -1.32 -9.85
N TYR A 331 19.30 -2.62 -10.03
CA TYR A 331 20.62 -3.18 -10.30
C TYR A 331 20.83 -3.45 -11.80
N GLU A 332 21.51 -2.54 -12.48
CA GLU A 332 21.60 -2.53 -13.95
C GLU A 332 22.68 -3.47 -14.54
N ASN A 333 23.50 -4.13 -13.71
CA ASN A 333 24.68 -4.85 -14.20
C ASN A 333 24.39 -6.29 -14.69
N TYR A 334 23.12 -6.74 -14.69
CA TYR A 334 22.78 -8.05 -15.26
C TYR A 334 22.74 -8.05 -16.81
N GLY A 335 22.88 -6.87 -17.44
CA GLY A 335 22.82 -6.72 -18.89
C GLY A 335 21.38 -6.63 -19.42
N GLY A 336 21.24 -6.77 -20.73
CA GLY A 336 19.95 -6.59 -21.41
C GLY A 336 19.51 -5.13 -21.50
N THR A 337 18.31 -4.91 -22.05
CA THR A 337 17.71 -3.58 -22.22
C THR A 337 16.61 -3.38 -21.18
N ASN A 338 16.85 -2.50 -20.21
CA ASN A 338 15.99 -2.35 -19.03
C ASN A 338 15.31 -0.98 -18.95
N GLY A 339 14.13 -0.92 -18.34
CA GLY A 339 13.39 0.31 -18.09
C GLY A 339 12.93 0.39 -16.65
N ALA A 340 13.01 1.55 -16.04
CA ALA A 340 12.47 1.81 -14.70
C ALA A 340 11.82 3.19 -14.67
N LYS A 341 10.60 3.26 -14.17
CA LYS A 341 9.91 4.53 -13.92
C LYS A 341 9.49 4.57 -12.46
N PHE A 342 9.92 5.60 -11.75
CA PHE A 342 9.53 5.85 -10.37
C PHE A 342 8.55 7.02 -10.32
N VAL A 343 7.37 6.82 -9.75
CA VAL A 343 6.32 7.83 -9.62
C VAL A 343 5.87 7.89 -8.18
N SER A 344 5.94 9.08 -7.58
CA SER A 344 5.51 9.30 -6.19
C SER A 344 6.16 8.36 -5.16
N CYS A 345 7.33 7.79 -5.49
CA CYS A 345 8.09 6.94 -4.59
C CYS A 345 8.84 7.76 -3.54
N SER A 346 9.21 7.11 -2.43
CA SER A 346 10.07 7.69 -1.39
C SER A 346 11.29 6.81 -1.15
N SER A 347 12.42 7.43 -0.78
CA SER A 347 13.59 6.69 -0.31
C SER A 347 14.42 7.53 0.64
N TYR A 348 14.91 6.90 1.72
CA TYR A 348 15.81 7.54 2.69
C TYR A 348 17.10 8.09 2.04
N LYS A 349 17.58 7.47 0.95
CA LYS A 349 18.79 7.91 0.22
C LYS A 349 18.50 8.64 -1.08
N GLY A 350 17.24 9.03 -1.29
CA GLY A 350 16.76 9.61 -2.55
C GLY A 350 16.32 8.55 -3.55
N VAL A 351 15.24 8.85 -4.28
CA VAL A 351 14.72 7.98 -5.34
C VAL A 351 15.64 8.08 -6.56
N PRO A 352 16.02 6.95 -7.21
CA PRO A 352 16.84 6.99 -8.41
C PRO A 352 16.13 7.70 -9.56
N SER A 353 16.90 8.23 -10.51
CA SER A 353 16.36 8.67 -11.79
C SER A 353 15.74 7.50 -12.56
N ASN A 354 14.78 7.80 -13.42
CA ASN A 354 14.22 6.82 -14.35
C ASN A 354 15.31 6.23 -15.25
N VAL A 355 15.16 4.95 -15.55
CA VAL A 355 16.00 4.22 -16.51
C VAL A 355 15.23 4.10 -17.81
N THR A 356 15.79 4.62 -18.91
CA THR A 356 15.06 4.80 -20.18
C THR A 356 15.61 3.96 -21.32
N ASN A 357 16.46 2.97 -21.04
CA ASN A 357 17.02 2.10 -22.09
C ASN A 357 15.91 1.24 -22.74
N ARG A 358 14.80 1.01 -22.03
CA ARG A 358 13.56 0.39 -22.50
C ARG A 358 12.38 1.27 -22.10
N THR A 359 11.35 1.30 -22.94
CA THR A 359 10.08 1.95 -22.58
C THR A 359 9.39 1.16 -21.46
N VAL A 360 8.98 1.84 -20.41
CA VAL A 360 8.22 1.23 -19.32
C VAL A 360 6.75 1.18 -19.68
N ALA A 361 6.19 -0.04 -19.75
CA ALA A 361 4.78 -0.23 -20.04
C ALA A 361 3.94 0.37 -18.88
N THR A 362 2.96 1.21 -19.24
CA THR A 362 1.94 1.60 -18.27
C THR A 362 0.90 0.48 -18.20
N PRO A 363 0.56 -0.03 -17.00
CA PRO A 363 -0.44 -1.07 -16.85
C PRO A 363 -1.78 -0.67 -17.46
N GLY A 364 -2.45 -1.62 -18.14
CA GLY A 364 -3.75 -1.38 -18.77
C GLY A 364 -4.95 -1.50 -17.83
N TYR A 365 -4.74 -1.86 -16.56
CA TYR A 365 -5.79 -1.94 -15.54
C TYR A 365 -5.86 -0.65 -14.73
N VAL A 366 -7.03 -0.39 -14.13
CA VAL A 366 -7.24 0.75 -13.24
C VAL A 366 -6.64 0.46 -11.86
N TYR A 367 -5.96 1.45 -11.30
CA TYR A 367 -5.44 1.42 -9.94
C TYR A 367 -5.33 2.84 -9.41
N GLU A 368 -5.23 2.96 -8.10
CA GLU A 368 -4.87 4.19 -7.42
C GLU A 368 -3.57 4.00 -6.64
N THR A 369 -2.81 5.07 -6.56
CA THR A 369 -1.54 5.10 -5.86
C THR A 369 -1.69 5.89 -4.57
N LEU A 370 -1.43 5.25 -3.44
CA LEU A 370 -1.27 5.94 -2.17
C LEU A 370 0.03 6.74 -2.14
N ALA A 371 0.05 7.80 -1.34
CA ALA A 371 1.31 8.42 -0.94
C ALA A 371 2.21 7.37 -0.28
N ALA A 372 3.51 7.40 -0.59
CA ALA A 372 4.46 6.36 -0.19
C ALA A 372 4.55 6.18 1.35
N SER A 373 4.40 7.26 2.12
CA SER A 373 4.34 7.22 3.59
C SER A 373 3.08 6.52 4.11
N VAL A 374 1.91 6.78 3.52
CA VAL A 374 0.63 6.14 3.87
C VAL A 374 0.69 4.65 3.53
N ALA A 375 1.19 4.32 2.34
CA ALA A 375 1.41 2.95 1.91
C ALA A 375 2.32 2.19 2.88
N LYS A 376 3.45 2.79 3.28
CA LYS A 376 4.35 2.20 4.29
C LYS A 376 3.60 1.89 5.58
N THR A 377 2.87 2.85 6.15
CA THR A 377 2.10 2.65 7.38
C THR A 377 1.11 1.49 7.24
N ALA A 378 0.39 1.44 6.12
CA ALA A 378 -0.57 0.37 5.85
C ALA A 378 0.12 -1.01 5.74
N VAL A 379 1.18 -1.08 4.93
CA VAL A 379 1.95 -2.31 4.69
C VAL A 379 2.57 -2.86 5.99
N THR A 380 3.08 -1.99 6.86
CA THR A 380 3.72 -2.39 8.12
C THR A 380 2.77 -2.63 9.28
N ASN A 381 1.46 -2.44 9.09
CA ASN A 381 0.48 -2.68 10.14
C ASN A 381 0.49 -4.16 10.56
N VAL A 382 0.82 -4.44 11.82
CA VAL A 382 0.97 -5.81 12.33
C VAL A 382 -0.34 -6.59 12.39
N SER A 383 -1.49 -5.91 12.43
CA SER A 383 -2.81 -6.53 12.57
C SER A 383 -3.48 -6.84 11.25
N CYS A 384 -3.13 -6.12 10.17
CA CYS A 384 -3.85 -6.19 8.91
C CYS A 384 -3.02 -5.89 7.66
N GLY A 385 -1.77 -5.48 7.83
CA GLY A 385 -0.85 -5.18 6.73
C GLY A 385 -0.26 -6.46 6.12
N ALA A 386 0.89 -6.33 5.49
CA ALA A 386 1.47 -7.41 4.72
C ALA A 386 1.86 -8.63 5.57
N GLY A 387 1.58 -9.82 5.03
CA GLY A 387 1.76 -11.12 5.68
C GLY A 387 0.44 -11.85 5.88
N ALA A 388 0.46 -12.99 6.58
CA ALA A 388 -0.73 -13.78 6.90
C ALA A 388 -1.53 -13.15 8.05
N THR A 389 -2.14 -12.00 7.79
CA THR A 389 -2.87 -11.18 8.77
C THR A 389 -4.39 -11.23 8.59
N LEU A 390 -4.89 -11.99 7.60
CA LEU A 390 -6.33 -12.13 7.37
C LEU A 390 -6.96 -13.06 8.42
N SER A 391 -8.20 -12.76 8.74
CA SER A 391 -9.09 -13.67 9.47
C SER A 391 -9.82 -14.55 8.47
N VAL A 392 -9.49 -15.85 8.46
CA VAL A 392 -10.14 -16.87 7.62
C VAL A 392 -10.94 -17.81 8.52
N THR A 393 -12.17 -18.15 8.12
CA THR A 393 -13.02 -19.12 8.83
C THR A 393 -13.06 -20.47 8.12
N GLU A 394 -13.51 -21.52 8.80
CA GLU A 394 -13.74 -22.85 8.20
C GLU A 394 -14.83 -22.83 7.11
N THR A 395 -15.71 -21.81 7.11
CA THR A 395 -16.73 -21.59 6.07
C THR A 395 -16.19 -20.86 4.84
N GLY A 396 -14.91 -20.46 4.85
CA GLY A 396 -14.25 -19.79 3.73
C GLY A 396 -14.48 -18.28 3.70
N ASP A 397 -15.04 -17.70 4.75
CA ASP A 397 -15.14 -16.25 4.90
C ASP A 397 -13.75 -15.69 5.19
N VAL A 398 -13.43 -14.56 4.55
CA VAL A 398 -12.14 -13.88 4.68
C VAL A 398 -12.40 -12.42 5.01
N SER A 399 -11.75 -11.94 6.07
CA SER A 399 -11.83 -10.53 6.48
C SER A 399 -10.48 -10.03 6.96
N SER A 400 -10.33 -8.71 7.06
CA SER A 400 -9.19 -8.07 7.72
C SER A 400 -9.62 -7.51 9.09
N ALA A 401 -8.65 -7.38 10.01
CA ALA A 401 -8.86 -6.67 11.27
C ALA A 401 -9.00 -5.16 11.09
N CYS A 402 -8.53 -4.63 9.94
CA CYS A 402 -8.74 -3.26 9.53
C CYS A 402 -9.95 -3.18 8.61
N THR A 403 -10.83 -2.21 8.87
CA THR A 403 -11.94 -1.90 7.96
C THR A 403 -11.37 -1.31 6.68
N GLY A 404 -11.92 -1.72 5.53
CA GLY A 404 -11.41 -1.49 4.17
C GLY A 404 -11.31 -0.05 3.67
N GLU A 405 -11.20 0.93 4.55
CA GLU A 405 -10.64 2.23 4.23
C GLU A 405 -9.16 2.18 4.57
N THR A 406 -8.33 1.89 3.57
CA THR A 406 -7.03 2.57 3.55
C THR A 406 -7.33 4.07 3.59
N PRO A 407 -6.58 4.90 4.34
CA PRO A 407 -6.93 6.31 4.50
C PRO A 407 -7.20 6.90 3.13
N ASP A 408 -8.39 7.49 2.94
CA ASP A 408 -8.78 8.11 1.68
C ASP A 408 -7.61 8.96 1.14
N PRO A 409 -7.38 9.02 -0.18
CA PRO A 409 -6.61 10.10 -0.75
C PRO A 409 -7.31 11.40 -0.35
N VAL A 410 -6.80 12.04 0.70
CA VAL A 410 -7.34 13.30 1.21
C VAL A 410 -7.33 14.28 0.05
N ASP A 411 -8.53 14.70 -0.37
CA ASP A 411 -8.78 15.83 -1.28
C ASP A 411 -7.86 16.98 -0.84
N PRO A 412 -7.03 17.57 -1.72
CA PRO A 412 -6.00 18.51 -1.32
C PRO A 412 -6.63 19.81 -0.81
N ASP A 413 -6.96 19.83 0.48
CA ASP A 413 -6.97 21.07 1.23
C ASP A 413 -5.55 21.67 1.21
N PRO A 414 -5.44 23.01 1.23
CA PRO A 414 -4.32 23.74 0.67
C PRO A 414 -2.98 23.17 1.13
N ILE A 415 -2.21 22.69 0.16
CA ILE A 415 -0.91 22.06 0.33
C ILE A 415 -0.03 22.94 1.21
N ASP A 416 0.18 22.51 2.45
CA ASP A 416 1.37 22.88 3.21
C ASP A 416 2.55 22.08 2.60
N PRO A 417 3.66 22.74 2.24
CA PRO A 417 4.71 22.15 1.42
C PRO A 417 5.36 20.93 2.09
N VAL A 418 5.48 19.85 1.31
CA VAL A 418 6.01 18.54 1.69
C VAL A 418 7.52 18.62 1.98
N GLY A 419 7.93 18.40 3.22
CA GLY A 419 9.28 17.93 3.49
C GLY A 419 9.31 16.75 4.45
N GLU A 420 10.50 16.14 4.57
CA GLU A 420 10.78 14.95 5.36
C GLU A 420 10.14 15.05 6.76
N SER A 421 9.45 14.00 7.24
CA SER A 421 8.83 14.05 8.57
C SER A 421 9.23 12.86 9.44
N VAL A 422 9.71 13.15 10.65
CA VAL A 422 10.00 12.16 11.70
C VAL A 422 8.89 12.26 12.75
N PHE A 423 8.37 11.14 13.26
CA PHE A 423 7.38 11.16 14.35
C PHE A 423 7.72 10.13 15.42
N TRP A 424 7.97 10.61 16.63
CA TRP A 424 8.11 9.78 17.82
C TRP A 424 6.78 9.78 18.56
N ASN A 425 6.08 8.64 18.54
CA ASN A 425 4.87 8.41 19.32
C ASN A 425 5.23 7.62 20.57
N ILE A 426 5.00 8.20 21.76
CA ILE A 426 5.37 7.57 23.03
C ILE A 426 4.54 6.33 23.35
N SER A 427 3.45 6.11 22.60
CA SER A 427 2.60 4.92 22.72
C SER A 427 3.11 3.71 21.94
N ASP A 428 4.14 3.88 21.11
CA ASP A 428 4.77 2.76 20.40
C ASP A 428 5.52 1.86 21.39
N ASP A 429 5.58 0.56 21.12
CA ASP A 429 6.08 -0.46 22.07
C ASP A 429 7.50 -0.19 22.60
N ASP A 430 8.37 0.36 21.75
CA ASP A 430 9.75 0.71 22.08
C ASP A 430 9.85 1.84 23.11
N PHE A 431 8.86 2.74 23.17
CA PHE A 431 8.73 3.74 24.22
C PHE A 431 7.89 3.25 25.40
N ALA A 432 6.74 2.61 25.13
CA ALA A 432 5.76 2.21 26.14
C ALA A 432 6.36 1.28 27.22
N SER A 433 7.34 0.46 26.83
CA SER A 433 8.04 -0.48 27.71
C SER A 433 9.08 0.16 28.65
N LEU A 434 9.48 1.41 28.43
CA LEU A 434 10.65 2.01 29.11
C LEU A 434 10.47 2.24 30.61
N GLY A 435 9.23 2.46 31.07
CA GLY A 435 8.96 2.70 32.49
C GLY A 435 9.75 3.88 33.07
N THR A 436 10.47 3.68 34.18
CA THR A 436 11.29 4.73 34.79
C THR A 436 12.66 4.80 34.14
N ILE A 437 13.02 6.00 33.66
CA ILE A 437 14.29 6.30 33.00
C ILE A 437 15.18 7.06 33.98
N SER A 438 16.35 6.52 34.29
CA SER A 438 17.32 7.05 35.27
C SER A 438 18.70 7.34 34.70
N GLU A 439 18.90 7.15 33.41
CA GLU A 439 20.10 7.46 32.65
C GLU A 439 19.73 7.83 31.22
N GLU A 440 20.69 8.26 30.40
CA GLU A 440 20.45 8.50 28.98
C GLU A 440 19.93 7.23 28.30
N THR A 441 18.77 7.34 27.65
CA THR A 441 18.18 6.25 26.87
C THR A 441 17.86 6.76 25.48
N VAL A 442 18.29 6.04 24.45
CA VAL A 442 18.09 6.44 23.05
C VAL A 442 17.11 5.48 22.39
N VAL A 443 16.05 6.02 21.79
CA VAL A 443 15.06 5.25 21.03
C VAL A 443 14.76 5.97 19.73
N ARG A 444 15.03 5.31 18.59
CA ARG A 444 14.86 5.89 17.23
C ARG A 444 15.48 7.29 17.09
N ASP A 445 16.71 7.46 17.58
CA ASP A 445 17.45 8.73 17.58
C ASP A 445 16.83 9.87 18.40
N LEU A 446 15.81 9.58 19.21
CA LEU A 446 15.35 10.47 20.30
C LEU A 446 16.11 10.10 21.57
N HIS A 447 16.93 11.03 22.07
CA HIS A 447 17.67 10.89 23.31
C HIS A 447 16.82 11.38 24.48
N LEU A 448 16.56 10.50 25.44
CA LEU A 448 15.84 10.80 26.68
C LEU A 448 16.88 10.95 27.80
N MET A 449 17.23 12.19 28.10
CA MET A 449 18.29 12.50 29.06
C MET A 449 17.77 12.50 30.49
N ALA A 450 18.01 11.42 31.23
CA ALA A 450 17.72 11.35 32.66
C ALA A 450 19.01 11.12 33.48
N THR A 451 18.93 11.37 34.79
CA THR A 451 19.95 10.93 35.76
C THR A 451 19.27 10.23 36.93
N ALA A 452 20.05 9.52 37.76
CA ALA A 452 19.53 8.82 38.93
C ALA A 452 18.75 9.74 39.88
N GLU A 453 19.15 11.01 39.99
CA GLU A 453 18.50 12.03 40.81
C GLU A 453 17.38 12.78 40.08
N LYS A 454 17.39 12.75 38.74
CA LYS A 454 16.49 13.50 37.86
C LYS A 454 15.90 12.57 36.81
N THR A 455 15.07 11.65 37.28
CA THR A 455 14.40 10.65 36.43
C THR A 455 13.31 11.26 35.55
N MET A 456 12.99 10.52 34.48
CA MET A 456 11.82 10.68 33.61
C MET A 456 11.01 9.37 33.65
N VAL A 457 9.74 9.40 33.24
CA VAL A 457 8.89 8.19 33.30
C VAL A 457 8.03 8.10 32.05
N VAL A 458 8.07 6.97 31.34
CA VAL A 458 7.02 6.59 30.40
C VAL A 458 5.94 5.84 31.18
N ALA A 459 4.69 6.30 31.05
CA ALA A 459 3.56 5.71 31.75
C ALA A 459 2.28 5.83 30.94
N GLU A 460 1.36 4.90 31.20
CA GLU A 460 0.00 4.91 30.65
C GLU A 460 -0.67 6.27 30.88
N ASN A 461 -1.22 6.82 29.80
CA ASN A 461 -2.02 8.03 29.78
C ASN A 461 -2.81 8.02 28.47
N ASN A 462 -4.07 7.59 28.55
CA ASN A 462 -4.92 7.41 27.38
C ASN A 462 -5.52 8.75 26.95
N GLU A 463 -5.16 9.21 25.77
CA GLU A 463 -5.57 10.50 25.21
C GLU A 463 -5.83 10.40 23.70
N ARG A 464 -6.55 11.38 23.15
CA ARG A 464 -6.77 11.50 21.70
C ARG A 464 -6.58 12.94 21.25
N CYS A 465 -5.76 13.15 20.22
CA CYS A 465 -5.53 14.46 19.63
C CYS A 465 -5.28 14.32 18.12
N ASP A 466 -5.89 15.17 17.29
CA ASP A 466 -5.76 15.15 15.83
C ASP A 466 -5.94 13.76 15.20
N GLY A 467 -6.92 13.00 15.69
CA GLY A 467 -7.22 11.65 15.20
C GLY A 467 -6.25 10.56 15.68
N ILE A 468 -5.14 10.92 16.34
CA ILE A 468 -4.16 9.99 16.91
C ILE A 468 -4.61 9.58 18.32
N VAL A 469 -4.56 8.28 18.59
CA VAL A 469 -4.79 7.71 19.92
C VAL A 469 -3.44 7.48 20.59
N PHE A 470 -3.27 8.07 21.76
CA PHE A 470 -2.09 7.87 22.60
C PHE A 470 -2.50 7.01 23.81
N THR A 471 -1.77 5.93 24.08
CA THR A 471 -1.94 5.09 25.26
C THR A 471 -0.92 5.39 26.35
N HIS A 472 0.22 6.00 25.99
CA HIS A 472 1.31 6.35 26.90
C HIS A 472 1.81 7.77 26.67
N CYS A 473 2.47 8.31 27.70
CA CYS A 473 3.16 9.60 27.63
C CYS A 473 4.51 9.54 28.34
N LEU A 474 5.41 10.42 27.91
CA LEU A 474 6.67 10.71 28.55
C LEU A 474 6.45 11.83 29.57
N LYS A 475 6.57 11.49 30.85
CA LYS A 475 6.50 12.43 31.97
C LYS A 475 7.90 12.99 32.23
N LEU A 476 8.09 14.27 31.93
CA LEU A 476 9.35 14.97 32.24
C LEU A 476 9.62 15.10 33.75
N SER A 477 8.58 14.90 34.58
CA SER A 477 8.69 14.72 36.04
C SER A 477 9.34 15.88 36.81
N GLY A 478 9.33 17.09 36.23
CA GLY A 478 9.76 18.33 36.87
C GLY A 478 10.40 19.30 35.87
N SER A 479 11.07 20.33 36.37
CA SER A 479 11.94 21.18 35.55
C SER A 479 13.10 20.36 34.96
N GLY A 480 13.45 20.64 33.71
CA GLY A 480 14.63 20.09 33.07
C GLY A 480 15.69 21.14 32.73
N ALA A 481 16.81 20.66 32.18
CA ALA A 481 17.93 21.44 31.70
C ALA A 481 18.64 20.68 30.58
N VAL A 482 19.68 21.27 29.99
CA VAL A 482 20.46 20.61 28.92
C VAL A 482 21.08 19.27 29.36
N THR A 483 21.32 19.09 30.65
CA THR A 483 21.95 17.88 31.21
C THR A 483 20.97 16.83 31.72
N HIS A 484 19.67 17.13 31.86
CA HIS A 484 18.69 16.21 32.46
C HIS A 484 17.24 16.62 32.19
N ARG A 485 16.33 15.64 32.26
CA ARG A 485 14.88 15.78 32.04
C ARG A 485 14.53 16.50 30.75
N ASN A 486 15.26 16.16 29.69
CA ASN A 486 15.01 16.65 28.35
C ASN A 486 14.89 15.49 27.36
N ALA A 487 14.12 15.73 26.30
CA ALA A 487 14.15 14.91 25.10
C ALA A 487 14.91 15.68 24.02
N SER A 488 15.95 15.09 23.45
CA SER A 488 16.80 15.76 22.45
C SER A 488 16.90 14.97 21.15
N PHE A 489 16.99 15.69 20.05
CA PHE A 489 17.03 15.13 18.71
C PHE A 489 17.77 16.06 17.75
N SER A 490 18.32 15.50 16.68
CA SER A 490 18.99 16.26 15.63
C SER A 490 17.99 16.81 14.61
N VAL A 491 18.20 18.05 14.20
CA VAL A 491 17.56 18.67 13.05
C VAL A 491 18.56 18.91 11.94
N ASN A 492 18.16 18.73 10.68
CA ASN A 492 19.04 18.88 9.50
C ASN A 492 18.96 20.27 8.81
N GLY A 493 18.19 21.19 9.38
CA GLY A 493 17.93 22.52 8.80
C GLY A 493 16.54 23.01 9.21
N ASN A 494 15.98 23.96 8.45
CA ASN A 494 14.64 24.50 8.70
C ASN A 494 13.58 23.40 8.80
N CYS A 495 12.79 23.43 9.88
CA CYS A 495 11.71 22.48 10.08
C CYS A 495 10.60 23.04 10.98
N ARG A 496 9.38 22.52 10.79
CA ARG A 496 8.30 22.59 11.77
C ARG A 496 8.43 21.46 12.79
N ILE A 497 8.18 21.78 14.05
CA ILE A 497 8.17 20.87 15.19
C ILE A 497 6.76 20.89 15.77
N ASP A 498 6.03 19.78 15.62
CA ASP A 498 4.72 19.60 16.26
C ASP A 498 4.89 18.76 17.52
N VAL A 499 4.49 19.28 18.67
CA VAL A 499 4.54 18.56 19.94
C VAL A 499 3.12 18.30 20.43
N TYR A 500 2.81 17.04 20.73
CA TYR A 500 1.57 16.63 21.35
C TYR A 500 1.82 16.55 22.85
N LEU A 501 1.26 17.48 23.62
CA LEU A 501 1.57 17.62 25.03
C LEU A 501 0.40 18.15 25.84
N LYS A 502 0.47 17.92 27.16
CA LYS A 502 -0.36 18.62 28.15
C LYS A 502 0.42 18.86 29.44
N SER A 503 -0.03 19.83 30.21
CA SER A 503 0.40 20.04 31.58
C SER A 503 0.10 18.81 32.44
N SER A 504 1.04 18.42 33.29
CA SER A 504 0.74 17.38 34.30
C SER A 504 -0.18 17.92 35.41
N ASN A 505 -0.52 19.21 35.41
CA ASN A 505 -1.48 19.83 36.31
C ASN A 505 -2.82 20.04 35.57
N PRO A 506 -3.94 19.48 36.06
CA PRO A 506 -5.24 19.60 35.39
C PRO A 506 -5.82 21.02 35.41
N SER A 507 -5.25 21.95 36.17
CA SER A 507 -5.79 23.30 36.38
C SER A 507 -4.87 24.44 35.93
N GLU A 508 -3.63 24.13 35.53
CA GLU A 508 -2.63 25.15 35.15
C GLU A 508 -1.91 24.77 33.86
N GLU A 509 -1.86 25.71 32.93
CA GLU A 509 -0.97 25.63 31.76
C GLU A 509 0.50 25.68 32.19
N ARG A 510 1.37 25.02 31.42
CA ARG A 510 2.82 25.03 31.64
C ARG A 510 3.57 25.34 30.37
N THR A 511 4.87 25.56 30.48
CA THR A 511 5.72 25.96 29.35
C THR A 511 6.83 24.94 29.12
N LEU A 512 6.90 24.45 27.89
CA LEU A 512 7.98 23.61 27.39
C LEU A 512 8.98 24.49 26.61
N ASN A 513 10.25 24.43 26.95
CA ASN A 513 11.30 25.13 26.23
C ASN A 513 11.77 24.29 25.04
N VAL A 514 12.01 24.96 23.92
CA VAL A 514 12.78 24.44 22.78
C VAL A 514 14.12 25.15 22.80
N THR A 515 15.19 24.40 23.03
CA THR A 515 16.51 24.94 23.32
C THR A 515 17.54 24.40 22.34
N ASP A 516 18.45 25.25 21.90
CA ASP A 516 19.63 24.85 21.12
C ASP A 516 20.60 24.05 22.01
N GLY A 517 20.97 22.85 21.57
CA GLY A 517 21.74 21.90 22.39
C GLY A 517 23.20 22.20 22.54
N GLU A 518 23.77 23.00 21.63
CA GLU A 518 25.18 23.37 21.69
C GLU A 518 25.38 24.63 22.54
N SER A 519 24.58 25.67 22.30
CA SER A 519 24.68 26.95 23.00
C SER A 519 23.87 27.01 24.31
N GLY A 520 22.88 26.13 24.49
CA GLY A 520 21.94 26.16 25.61
C GLY A 520 20.92 27.31 25.55
N GLN A 521 20.84 28.02 24.43
CA GLN A 521 19.92 29.13 24.25
C GLN A 521 18.49 28.64 24.01
N VAL A 522 17.51 29.17 24.77
CA VAL A 522 16.09 28.93 24.49
C VAL A 522 15.71 29.64 23.18
N ILE A 523 15.37 28.86 22.16
CA ILE A 523 14.98 29.33 20.82
C ILE A 523 13.53 29.81 20.85
N THR A 524 12.65 29.01 21.45
CA THR A 524 11.23 29.32 21.60
C THR A 524 10.61 28.54 22.75
N THR A 525 9.35 28.83 23.06
CA THR A 525 8.59 28.15 24.11
C THR A 525 7.24 27.70 23.58
N ILE A 526 6.82 26.50 24.00
CA ILE A 526 5.55 25.87 23.61
C ILE A 526 4.63 25.83 24.85
N PRO A 527 3.40 26.37 24.77
CA PRO A 527 2.40 26.20 25.82
C PRO A 527 1.91 24.74 25.90
N ALA A 528 1.74 24.24 27.11
CA ALA A 528 1.17 22.93 27.42
C ALA A 528 -0.12 23.14 28.19
N ALA A 529 -1.25 23.11 27.48
CA ALA A 529 -2.58 23.28 28.05
C ALA A 529 -2.94 22.19 29.06
N THR A 530 -4.04 22.37 29.80
CA THR A 530 -4.52 21.37 30.78
C THR A 530 -5.12 20.12 30.13
N GLN A 531 -5.53 20.22 28.87
CA GLN A 531 -5.93 19.12 28.00
C GLN A 531 -4.86 18.85 26.95
N ILE A 532 -4.86 17.64 26.37
CA ILE A 532 -3.95 17.34 25.26
C ILE A 532 -4.20 18.27 24.07
N SER A 533 -3.13 18.81 23.52
CA SER A 533 -3.14 19.61 22.30
C SER A 533 -1.89 19.36 21.48
N LYS A 534 -2.00 19.48 20.16
CA LYS A 534 -0.84 19.64 19.27
C LYS A 534 -0.47 21.11 19.21
N VAL A 535 0.78 21.43 19.49
CA VAL A 535 1.30 22.78 19.34
C VAL A 535 2.52 22.75 18.42
N SER A 536 2.52 23.64 17.43
CA SER A 536 3.53 23.71 16.38
C SER A 536 4.45 24.92 16.60
N CYS A 537 5.76 24.73 16.40
CA CYS A 537 6.70 25.83 16.24
C CYS A 537 7.61 25.58 15.04
N SER A 538 8.26 26.63 14.53
CA SER A 538 9.23 26.51 13.43
C SER A 538 10.64 26.75 13.96
N TYR A 539 11.56 25.88 13.60
CA TYR A 539 12.99 26.08 13.71
C TYR A 539 13.54 26.55 12.36
N LYS A 540 14.32 27.64 12.39
CA LYS A 540 15.03 28.17 11.22
C LYS A 540 16.50 28.31 11.56
N GLY A 541 17.35 27.56 10.88
CA GLY A 541 18.77 27.46 11.17
C GLY A 541 19.42 26.30 10.43
N ASP A 542 20.73 26.18 10.55
CA ASP A 542 21.49 25.04 10.05
C ASP A 542 21.20 23.78 10.87
N ALA A 543 21.82 22.66 10.49
CA ALA A 543 21.74 21.43 11.25
C ALA A 543 22.22 21.65 12.69
N ALA A 544 21.41 21.21 13.65
CA ALA A 544 21.62 21.45 15.08
C ALA A 544 21.01 20.32 15.92
N THR A 545 21.34 20.27 17.21
CA THR A 545 20.62 19.42 18.18
C THR A 545 19.64 20.29 18.95
N LEU A 546 18.37 19.89 18.99
CA LEU A 546 17.35 20.60 19.76
C LEU A 546 16.94 19.80 20.99
N LEU A 547 16.65 20.50 22.09
CA LEU A 547 16.21 19.93 23.35
C LEU A 547 14.83 20.45 23.72
N LEU A 548 13.97 19.53 24.17
CA LEU A 548 12.67 19.82 24.74
C LEU A 548 12.67 19.51 26.23
N TYR A 549 12.47 20.52 27.07
CA TYR A 549 12.32 20.31 28.52
C TYR A 549 11.39 21.32 29.15
N SER A 550 10.81 20.96 30.29
CA SER A 550 9.93 21.89 31.01
C SER A 550 10.71 22.96 31.75
N ALA A 551 10.28 24.21 31.62
CA ALA A 551 10.91 25.35 32.28
C ALA A 551 10.82 25.29 33.82
N LYS A 552 9.77 24.66 34.37
CA LYS A 552 9.48 24.74 35.82
C LYS A 552 8.90 23.48 36.45
N SER A 553 8.11 22.68 35.73
CA SER A 553 7.30 21.61 36.38
C SER A 553 6.82 20.51 35.42
N GLY A 554 6.09 19.51 35.89
CA GLY A 554 5.75 18.32 35.08
C GLY A 554 4.93 18.64 33.82
N ILE A 555 5.42 18.19 32.66
CA ILE A 555 4.70 18.16 31.38
C ILE A 555 4.70 16.71 30.90
N ASN A 556 3.59 16.29 30.29
CA ASN A 556 3.46 15.00 29.63
C ASN A 556 3.53 15.22 28.13
N ILE A 557 4.51 14.58 27.47
CA ILE A 557 4.66 14.59 26.01
C ILE A 557 4.15 13.25 25.48
N PHE A 558 3.26 13.29 24.51
CA PHE A 558 2.64 12.12 23.88
C PHE A 558 3.27 11.81 22.53
N GLY A 559 3.75 12.84 21.83
CA GLY A 559 4.56 12.66 20.63
C GLY A 559 5.23 13.93 20.17
N ILE A 560 6.27 13.77 19.35
CA ILE A 560 7.06 14.85 18.74
C ILE A 560 7.17 14.54 17.26
N ARG A 561 6.77 15.47 16.40
CA ARG A 561 6.88 15.37 14.95
C ARG A 561 7.77 16.47 14.41
N LEU A 562 8.72 16.11 13.57
CA LEU A 562 9.47 17.05 12.74
C LEU A 562 8.88 17.02 11.34
N THR A 563 8.87 18.17 10.67
CA THR A 563 8.53 18.29 9.25
C THR A 563 9.49 19.31 8.66
N TYR A 564 10.44 18.87 7.86
CA TYR A 564 11.38 19.78 7.21
C TYR A 564 10.67 20.60 6.14
N ASP A 565 11.17 21.81 5.87
CA ASP A 565 10.76 22.50 4.66
C ASP A 565 11.32 21.71 3.47
N SER A 566 10.56 21.56 2.38
CA SER A 566 11.11 21.08 1.11
C SER A 566 12.36 21.91 0.78
N LYS A 567 13.51 21.28 0.50
CA LYS A 567 14.64 22.03 -0.06
C LYS A 567 14.15 22.77 -1.29
N GLU A 568 14.33 24.10 -1.32
CA GLU A 568 14.03 24.94 -2.47
C GLU A 568 14.69 24.37 -3.72
N THR A 569 13.90 23.69 -4.55
CA THR A 569 14.09 23.82 -6.00
C THR A 569 13.49 25.16 -6.37
N ALA A 570 14.30 25.97 -7.05
CA ALA A 570 14.09 27.38 -7.38
C ALA A 570 12.63 27.85 -7.49
N GLU A 571 12.37 29.04 -6.96
CA GLU A 571 11.06 29.67 -6.79
C GLU A 571 10.07 29.47 -7.96
N PRO A 572 8.77 29.30 -7.67
CA PRO A 572 7.74 29.34 -8.69
C PRO A 572 7.67 30.74 -9.29
N VAL A 573 7.88 30.84 -10.60
CA VAL A 573 7.62 32.06 -11.37
C VAL A 573 6.17 32.46 -11.16
N VAL A 574 5.95 33.60 -10.51
CA VAL A 574 4.65 34.27 -10.45
C VAL A 574 4.20 34.50 -11.90
N LEU A 575 3.15 33.79 -12.32
CA LEU A 575 2.43 34.10 -13.56
C LEU A 575 1.77 35.47 -13.38
N GLN A 576 2.43 36.53 -13.85
CA GLN A 576 1.70 37.72 -14.24
C GLN A 576 0.80 37.34 -15.42
N GLU A 577 -0.47 37.74 -15.35
CA GLU A 577 -1.42 37.63 -16.46
C GLU A 577 -0.80 38.26 -17.73
N ARG A 578 -0.39 37.42 -18.69
CA ARG A 578 0.10 37.86 -19.99
C ARG A 578 -0.98 37.59 -21.03
N THR A 579 -1.94 38.50 -21.08
CA THR A 579 -2.93 38.57 -22.15
C THR A 579 -2.23 38.72 -23.51
N GLY A 580 -2.61 37.89 -24.49
CA GLY A 580 -2.18 37.99 -25.89
C GLY A 580 -0.99 37.14 -26.33
N GLN A 581 -0.43 36.29 -25.45
CA GLN A 581 0.69 35.40 -25.80
C GLN A 581 0.18 34.04 -26.33
N ARG A 582 0.67 33.60 -27.49
CA ARG A 582 0.23 32.35 -28.15
C ARG A 582 1.08 31.18 -27.72
N TYR A 583 0.46 30.04 -27.42
CA TYR A 583 1.15 28.80 -27.07
C TYR A 583 0.73 27.66 -27.99
N ASN A 584 1.60 26.69 -28.28
CA ASN A 584 1.16 25.43 -28.88
C ASN A 584 0.45 24.55 -27.83
N ILE A 585 -0.11 23.41 -28.26
CA ILE A 585 -0.81 22.46 -27.37
C ILE A 585 0.07 21.84 -26.27
N LEU A 586 1.39 22.05 -26.33
CA LEU A 586 2.36 21.60 -25.32
C LEU A 586 2.76 22.73 -24.35
N GLY A 587 2.12 23.90 -24.44
CA GLY A 587 2.38 25.04 -23.56
C GLY A 587 3.63 25.85 -23.91
N LEU A 588 4.20 25.67 -25.11
CA LEU A 588 5.37 26.43 -25.56
C LEU A 588 4.94 27.69 -26.34
N PRO A 589 5.54 28.87 -26.09
CA PRO A 589 5.18 30.08 -26.80
C PRO A 589 5.53 29.97 -28.29
N VAL A 590 4.62 30.42 -29.16
CA VAL A 590 4.75 30.35 -30.61
C VAL A 590 4.45 31.70 -31.28
N GLY A 591 5.04 31.93 -32.45
CA GLY A 591 4.81 33.13 -33.25
C GLY A 591 3.52 33.10 -34.08
N GLU A 592 3.20 34.22 -34.73
CA GLU A 592 2.05 34.33 -35.65
C GLU A 592 2.23 33.53 -36.95
N ASP A 593 3.41 32.98 -37.18
CA ASP A 593 3.76 32.11 -38.30
C ASP A 593 3.57 30.62 -38.01
N TYR A 594 3.28 30.24 -36.75
CA TYR A 594 3.04 28.86 -36.37
C TYR A 594 1.73 28.33 -36.96
N ARG A 595 1.82 27.24 -37.73
CA ARG A 595 0.67 26.55 -38.30
C ARG A 595 0.26 25.38 -37.44
N GLY A 596 -0.95 25.40 -36.92
CA GLY A 596 -1.46 24.37 -36.05
C GLY A 596 -2.41 24.89 -34.97
N TRP A 597 -2.72 24.04 -34.00
CA TRP A 597 -3.52 24.44 -32.85
C TRP A 597 -2.68 25.28 -31.89
N VAL A 598 -3.18 26.47 -31.58
CA VAL A 598 -2.60 27.38 -30.60
C VAL A 598 -3.59 27.65 -29.48
N ILE A 599 -3.09 28.03 -28.32
CA ILE A 599 -3.85 28.50 -27.17
C ILE A 599 -3.54 29.98 -27.00
N ILE A 600 -4.57 30.80 -26.99
CA ILE A 600 -4.48 32.26 -26.80
C ILE A 600 -5.50 32.59 -25.71
N ASP A 601 -5.07 33.25 -24.64
CA ASP A 601 -5.93 33.65 -23.51
C ASP A 601 -6.78 32.49 -22.93
N GLY A 602 -6.21 31.27 -22.93
CA GLY A 602 -6.85 30.07 -22.40
C GLY A 602 -7.81 29.37 -23.38
N GLU A 603 -8.04 29.93 -24.57
CA GLU A 603 -8.89 29.34 -25.60
C GLU A 603 -8.08 28.74 -26.75
N LYS A 604 -8.55 27.61 -27.30
CA LYS A 604 -7.88 26.88 -28.37
C LYS A 604 -8.33 27.41 -29.74
N HIS A 605 -7.39 27.90 -30.54
CA HIS A 605 -7.60 28.41 -31.90
C HIS A 605 -6.84 27.59 -32.93
N TRP A 606 -7.40 27.43 -34.13
CA TRP A 606 -6.69 26.86 -35.28
C TRP A 606 -6.03 27.98 -36.08
N GLN A 607 -4.71 27.90 -36.26
CA GLN A 607 -3.92 28.84 -37.04
C GLN A 607 -3.51 28.17 -38.37
N PRO A 608 -4.13 28.57 -39.50
CA PRO A 608 -4.03 27.86 -40.78
C PRO A 608 -2.65 27.94 -41.45
#